data_AF-A0A815LYX1-F1
#
_entry.id   AF-A0A815LYX1-F1
#
_cell.length_a   1.000
_cell.length_b   1.000
_cell.length_c   1.000
_cell.angle_alpha   90.00
_cell.angle_beta   90.00
_cell.angle_gamma   90.00
#
_symmetry.space_group_name_H-M   'P 1'
#
loop_
_entity.id
_entity.type
_entity.pdbx_description
1 polymer ?
#
loop_
_entity_poly.entity_id
_entity_poly.type
_entity_poly.pdbx_seq_one_letter_code
_entity_poly.pdbx_strand_id
1 'polypeptide(L)'
;MTSRHELTLQEKIQLTFDNKDGNGLSQRKLAVEYNISLDSVSNILNLVTLWYLKHYHSERYIASELNLNRSTVNYFLSEVVNILHACVYPELISIPADIGNRRTPHEPQQHHKLIVDSTCIAIPEPHEAEQRRAYYHGKSPTNYAFKVQVACDFHHQIVHVSDCYHGSVHDITILRESGLLEHVNDSVQIIGDKGYIGEEYVVTPRKKPHGRELTNEDKEFNYQINSARAAIENINQRLKTYGILGGVYRGDIDDFHKMTRITKVVSALCNMNLNKHPVRK
;
A
#
# COMPACT_ATOMS: atom_id res chain seq x y z
N MET A 1 -38.00 27.84 12.26
CA MET A 1 -37.07 28.22 11.18
C MET A 1 -35.67 27.87 11.63
N THR A 2 -35.20 26.68 11.28
CA THR A 2 -33.89 26.18 11.70
C THR A 2 -32.87 26.63 10.67
N SER A 3 -32.01 27.57 11.05
CA SER A 3 -30.89 28.03 10.23
C SER A 3 -29.93 26.85 10.01
N ARG A 4 -29.82 26.38 8.75
CA ARG A 4 -28.72 25.51 8.32
C ARG A 4 -27.45 26.36 8.31
N HIS A 5 -26.54 26.13 9.24
CA HIS A 5 -25.18 26.64 9.14
C HIS A 5 -24.41 25.78 8.14
N GLU A 6 -24.11 26.36 6.98
CA GLU A 6 -23.13 25.82 6.03
C GLU A 6 -21.75 25.85 6.70
N LEU A 7 -21.15 24.67 6.92
CA LEU A 7 -19.78 24.55 7.37
C LEU A 7 -18.89 24.51 6.12
N THR A 8 -18.30 25.65 5.76
CA THR A 8 -17.25 25.73 4.73
C THR A 8 -15.88 25.51 5.40
N LEU A 9 -15.21 24.40 5.07
CA LEU A 9 -13.79 24.23 5.39
C LEU A 9 -12.97 24.94 4.31
N GLN A 10 -12.36 26.07 4.65
CA GLN A 10 -11.37 26.74 3.81
C GLN A 10 -9.97 26.22 4.15
N GLU A 11 -9.47 25.25 3.39
CA GLU A 11 -8.05 24.90 3.44
C GLU A 11 -7.27 25.67 2.37
N LYS A 12 -6.32 26.50 2.81
CA LYS A 12 -5.33 27.13 1.92
C LYS A 12 -4.15 26.17 1.72
N ILE A 13 -4.21 25.36 0.67
CA ILE A 13 -3.04 24.60 0.23
C ILE A 13 -2.17 25.52 -0.64
N GLN A 14 -1.01 25.95 -0.13
CA GLN A 14 0.00 26.64 -0.94
C GLN A 14 0.83 25.60 -1.71
N LEU A 15 0.58 25.47 -3.01
CA LEU A 15 1.44 24.70 -3.90
C LEU A 15 2.50 25.63 -4.49
N THR A 16 3.76 25.37 -4.18
CA THR A 16 4.92 26.08 -4.77
C THR A 16 5.41 25.27 -5.96
N PHE A 17 5.40 25.87 -7.15
CA PHE A 17 5.96 25.26 -8.35
C PHE A 17 7.23 26.01 -8.75
N ASP A 18 8.33 25.27 -8.93
CA ASP A 18 9.56 25.81 -9.51
C ASP A 18 9.51 25.62 -11.04
N ASN A 19 9.29 26.70 -11.79
CA ASN A 19 9.45 26.68 -13.24
C ASN A 19 10.91 27.01 -13.60
N LYS A 20 11.61 26.08 -14.25
CA LYS A 20 12.89 26.36 -14.91
C LYS A 20 12.62 26.83 -16.33
N ASP A 21 12.28 28.11 -16.47
CA ASP A 21 12.43 28.80 -17.75
C ASP A 21 13.70 29.65 -17.69
N GLY A 22 14.51 29.57 -18.75
CA GLY A 22 15.92 29.97 -18.81
C GLY A 22 16.27 31.45 -18.66
N ASN A 23 15.58 32.21 -17.81
CA ASN A 23 16.01 33.54 -17.36
C ASN A 23 15.39 33.84 -15.98
N GLY A 24 16.12 33.50 -14.91
CA GLY A 24 15.82 33.92 -13.53
C GLY A 24 14.74 33.11 -12.80
N LEU A 25 15.06 32.68 -11.56
CA LEU A 25 14.12 32.04 -10.64
C LEU A 25 12.98 33.01 -10.27
N SER A 26 11.82 32.87 -10.90
CA SER A 26 10.60 33.55 -10.47
C SER A 26 9.69 32.55 -9.74
N GLN A 27 9.63 32.65 -8.40
CA GLN A 27 8.64 31.92 -7.61
C GLN A 27 7.26 32.56 -7.81
N ARG A 28 6.35 31.87 -8.52
CA ARG A 28 4.93 32.24 -8.54
C ARG A 28 4.19 31.44 -7.48
N LYS A 29 3.74 32.13 -6.41
CA LYS A 29 2.72 31.62 -5.49
C LYS A 29 1.35 31.72 -6.16
N LEU A 30 0.81 30.60 -6.61
CA LEU A 30 -0.60 30.49 -6.97
C LEU A 30 -1.35 29.94 -5.75
N ALA A 31 -2.11 30.80 -5.09
CA ALA A 31 -3.10 30.36 -4.12
C ALA A 31 -4.33 29.91 -4.91
N VAL A 32 -4.60 28.61 -4.91
CA VAL A 32 -5.84 28.06 -5.45
C VAL A 32 -6.75 27.77 -4.27
N GLU A 33 -7.80 28.57 -4.11
CA GLU A 33 -8.85 28.32 -3.11
C GLU A 33 -9.84 27.31 -3.70
N TYR A 34 -9.88 26.10 -3.13
CA TYR A 34 -10.93 25.14 -3.41
C TYR A 34 -12.06 25.31 -2.40
N ASN A 35 -13.22 25.80 -2.85
CA ASN A 35 -14.45 25.74 -2.07
C ASN A 35 -15.08 24.36 -2.27
N ILE A 36 -14.75 23.40 -1.41
CA ILE A 36 -15.52 22.15 -1.32
C ILE A 36 -16.77 22.46 -0.50
N SER A 37 -17.92 22.52 -1.16
CA SER A 37 -19.22 22.48 -0.48
C SER A 37 -19.33 21.12 0.24
N LEU A 38 -19.35 21.17 1.58
CA LEU A 38 -19.58 20.01 2.44
C LEU A 38 -21.09 19.68 2.56
N ASP A 39 -21.92 20.17 1.64
CA ASP A 39 -23.38 20.11 1.77
C ASP A 39 -23.95 18.72 1.48
N SER A 40 -23.17 17.84 0.85
CA SER A 40 -23.52 16.44 0.64
C SER A 40 -22.89 15.56 1.71
N VAL A 41 -23.71 14.70 2.33
CA VAL A 41 -23.26 13.64 3.25
C VAL A 41 -22.15 12.81 2.63
N SER A 42 -22.18 12.58 1.31
CA SER A 42 -21.12 11.84 0.59
C SER A 42 -19.76 12.55 0.60
N ASN A 43 -19.73 13.88 0.56
CA ASN A 43 -18.47 14.64 0.58
C ASN A 43 -17.83 14.60 1.97
N ILE A 44 -18.63 14.78 3.03
CA ILE A 44 -18.16 14.66 4.42
C ILE A 44 -17.64 13.25 4.69
N LEU A 45 -18.39 12.25 4.22
CA LEU A 45 -18.08 10.83 4.37
C LEU A 45 -16.73 10.47 3.73
N ASN A 46 -16.48 10.93 2.50
CA ASN A 46 -15.21 10.75 1.80
C ASN A 46 -14.06 11.51 2.47
N LEU A 47 -14.30 12.77 2.88
CA LEU A 47 -13.29 13.60 3.55
C LEU A 47 -12.82 12.95 4.86
N VAL A 48 -13.76 12.54 5.72
CA VAL A 48 -13.46 11.84 6.99
C VAL A 48 -12.58 10.61 6.75
N THR A 49 -12.93 9.82 5.73
CA THR A 49 -12.23 8.57 5.44
C THR A 49 -10.84 8.80 4.87
N LEU A 50 -10.71 9.67 3.87
CA LEU A 50 -9.41 10.00 3.29
C LEU A 50 -8.48 10.67 4.30
N TRP A 51 -9.02 11.57 5.15
CA TRP A 51 -8.28 12.17 6.25
C TRP A 51 -7.77 11.08 7.20
N TYR A 52 -8.66 10.21 7.68
CA TYR A 52 -8.28 9.15 8.60
C TYR A 52 -7.24 8.19 8.01
N LEU A 53 -7.42 7.72 6.77
CA LEU A 53 -6.45 6.82 6.13
C LEU A 53 -5.10 7.51 5.91
N LYS A 54 -5.10 8.77 5.46
CA LYS A 54 -3.87 9.47 5.09
C LYS A 54 -3.09 9.97 6.29
N HIS A 55 -3.72 10.68 7.22
CA HIS A 55 -3.05 11.30 8.37
C HIS A 55 -3.16 10.49 9.64
N TYR A 56 -4.14 9.60 9.73
CA TYR A 56 -4.34 8.73 10.88
C TYR A 56 -4.44 9.48 12.21
N HIS A 57 -5.12 10.63 12.19
CA HIS A 57 -5.57 11.27 13.42
C HIS A 57 -6.59 10.39 14.16
N SER A 58 -6.78 10.64 15.45
CA SER A 58 -7.77 9.88 16.23
C SER A 58 -9.19 10.20 15.76
N GLU A 59 -10.10 9.22 15.86
CA GLU A 59 -11.53 9.43 15.58
C GLU A 59 -12.09 10.61 16.40
N ARG A 60 -11.64 10.78 17.65
CA ARG A 60 -12.03 11.88 18.54
C ARG A 60 -11.58 13.23 17.99
N TYR A 61 -10.37 13.31 17.45
CA TYR A 61 -9.84 14.53 16.85
C TYR A 61 -10.65 14.92 15.61
N ILE A 62 -10.87 13.97 14.69
CA ILE A 62 -11.66 14.22 13.47
C ILE A 62 -13.11 14.59 13.83
N ALA A 63 -13.69 13.94 14.84
CA ALA A 63 -15.02 14.24 15.35
C ALA A 63 -15.10 15.69 15.89
N SER A 64 -14.11 16.12 16.68
CA SER A 64 -14.03 17.49 17.18
C SER A 64 -13.94 18.51 16.04
N GLU A 65 -13.08 18.26 15.06
CA GLU A 65 -12.82 19.22 13.99
C GLU A 65 -14.00 19.40 13.04
N LEU A 66 -14.81 18.36 12.87
CA LEU A 66 -15.99 18.38 12.00
C LEU A 66 -17.30 18.56 12.78
N ASN A 67 -17.24 18.80 14.09
CA ASN A 67 -18.41 18.89 14.97
C ASN A 67 -19.36 17.67 14.85
N LEU A 68 -18.77 16.47 14.80
CA LEU A 68 -19.46 15.18 14.71
C LEU A 68 -19.32 14.41 16.01
N ASN A 69 -20.18 13.40 16.21
CA ASN A 69 -19.98 12.42 17.26
C ASN A 69 -18.92 11.38 16.84
N ARG A 70 -18.13 10.88 17.81
CA ARG A 70 -17.16 9.80 17.55
C ARG A 70 -17.80 8.57 16.89
N SER A 71 -18.98 8.16 17.35
CA SER A 71 -19.70 7.01 16.76
C SER A 71 -20.08 7.24 15.30
N THR A 72 -20.40 8.49 14.93
CA THR A 72 -20.67 8.87 13.53
C THR A 72 -19.41 8.74 12.68
N VAL A 73 -18.26 9.21 13.17
CA VAL A 73 -16.96 9.05 12.48
C VAL A 73 -16.64 7.57 12.30
N ASN A 74 -16.78 6.75 13.35
CA ASN A 74 -16.50 5.31 13.26
C ASN A 74 -17.42 4.57 12.27
N TYR A 75 -18.71 4.92 12.26
CA TYR A 75 -19.67 4.42 11.27
C TYR A 75 -19.25 4.80 9.84
N PHE A 76 -18.95 6.09 9.62
CA PHE A 76 -18.48 6.61 8.34
C PHE A 76 -17.23 5.88 7.84
N LEU A 77 -16.23 5.69 8.70
CA LEU A 77 -15.01 4.97 8.33
C LEU A 77 -15.30 3.53 7.90
N SER A 78 -16.18 2.84 8.63
CA SER A 78 -16.50 1.44 8.34
C SER A 78 -17.28 1.30 7.04
N GLU A 79 -18.32 2.13 6.84
CA GLU A 79 -19.15 2.09 5.63
C GLU A 79 -18.36 2.47 4.38
N VAL A 80 -17.55 3.53 4.43
CA VAL A 80 -16.79 3.95 3.26
C VAL A 80 -15.73 2.95 2.90
N VAL A 81 -15.00 2.42 3.88
CA VAL A 81 -14.01 1.36 3.61
C VAL A 81 -14.70 0.17 2.95
N ASN A 82 -15.90 -0.21 3.38
CA ASN A 82 -16.66 -1.29 2.76
C ASN A 82 -17.06 -0.97 1.32
N ILE A 83 -17.59 0.23 1.06
CA ILE A 83 -17.99 0.68 -0.28
C ILE A 83 -16.77 0.78 -1.20
N LEU A 84 -15.68 1.41 -0.76
CA LEU A 84 -14.45 1.52 -1.54
C LEU A 84 -13.83 0.15 -1.81
N HIS A 85 -13.85 -0.76 -0.83
CA HIS A 85 -13.39 -2.12 -1.04
C HIS A 85 -14.25 -2.88 -2.07
N ALA A 86 -15.58 -2.70 -2.04
CA ALA A 86 -16.47 -3.38 -2.98
C ALA A 86 -16.43 -2.80 -4.39
N CYS A 87 -16.32 -1.48 -4.54
CA CYS A 87 -16.51 -0.79 -5.82
C CYS A 87 -15.22 -0.23 -6.43
N VAL A 88 -14.24 0.15 -5.61
CA VAL A 88 -13.04 0.86 -6.08
C VAL A 88 -11.83 -0.05 -6.15
N TYR A 89 -11.68 -0.98 -5.19
CA TYR A 89 -10.57 -1.92 -5.17
C TYR A 89 -10.51 -2.84 -6.41
N PRO A 90 -11.59 -3.52 -6.84
CA PRO A 90 -11.53 -4.43 -7.99
C PRO A 90 -11.23 -3.72 -9.32
N GLU A 91 -11.66 -2.45 -9.44
CA GLU A 91 -11.44 -1.63 -10.64
C GLU A 91 -9.98 -1.17 -10.79
N LEU A 92 -9.25 -1.04 -9.67
CA LEU A 92 -7.90 -0.47 -9.65
C LEU A 92 -6.80 -1.48 -9.35
N ILE A 93 -7.15 -2.58 -8.71
CA ILE A 93 -6.25 -3.69 -8.38
C ILE A 93 -6.80 -4.94 -9.06
N SER A 94 -6.21 -5.28 -10.21
CA SER A 94 -6.46 -6.53 -10.89
C SER A 94 -5.20 -6.97 -11.62
N ILE A 95 -5.01 -8.29 -11.72
CA ILE A 95 -3.97 -8.84 -12.58
C ILE A 95 -4.50 -8.78 -14.00
N PRO A 96 -3.80 -8.09 -14.92
CA PRO A 96 -4.24 -7.99 -16.30
C PRO A 96 -4.33 -9.38 -16.96
N ALA A 97 -5.42 -9.65 -17.67
CA ALA A 97 -5.59 -10.93 -18.38
C ALA A 97 -4.49 -11.19 -19.42
N ASP A 98 -3.89 -10.12 -19.97
CA ASP A 98 -2.83 -10.17 -20.96
C ASP A 98 -1.41 -10.10 -20.36
N ILE A 99 -1.26 -10.21 -19.02
CA ILE A 99 0.01 -10.00 -18.31
C ILE A 99 1.19 -10.81 -18.90
N GLY A 100 0.95 -12.05 -19.34
CA GLY A 100 1.97 -12.90 -19.98
C GLY A 100 2.49 -12.34 -21.30
N ASN A 101 1.68 -11.57 -22.02
CA ASN A 101 2.02 -10.96 -23.32
C ASN A 101 2.61 -9.55 -23.19
N ARG A 102 2.54 -8.92 -22.02
CA ARG A 102 3.03 -7.55 -21.81
C ARG A 102 4.55 -7.48 -21.89
N ARG A 103 5.06 -6.46 -22.56
CA ARG A 103 6.52 -6.21 -22.61
C ARG A 103 6.98 -5.57 -21.30
N THR A 104 8.07 -6.06 -20.73
CA THR A 104 8.72 -5.43 -19.59
C THR A 104 9.61 -4.27 -20.05
N PRO A 105 9.52 -3.06 -19.46
CA PRO A 105 10.33 -1.90 -19.88
C PRO A 105 11.82 -1.98 -19.50
N HIS A 106 12.15 -2.77 -18.48
CA HIS A 106 13.49 -2.98 -17.96
C HIS A 106 13.68 -4.49 -17.85
N GLU A 107 14.83 -5.04 -18.22
CA GLU A 107 15.02 -6.50 -18.26
C GLU A 107 15.31 -7.05 -16.86
N PRO A 108 14.33 -7.75 -16.28
CA PRO A 108 14.51 -9.16 -16.00
C PRO A 108 13.79 -9.97 -17.08
N GLN A 109 14.26 -11.20 -17.31
CA GLN A 109 13.96 -12.10 -18.45
C GLN A 109 12.51 -12.09 -18.94
N GLN A 110 12.29 -12.49 -20.20
CA GLN A 110 11.01 -12.49 -20.93
C GLN A 110 9.75 -12.84 -20.13
N HIS A 111 9.85 -13.73 -19.12
CA HIS A 111 8.71 -14.21 -18.33
C HIS A 111 8.50 -13.48 -17.01
N HIS A 112 9.46 -12.73 -16.47
CA HIS A 112 9.25 -12.00 -15.21
C HIS A 112 8.28 -10.86 -15.42
N LYS A 113 7.06 -10.96 -14.89
CA LYS A 113 6.02 -9.90 -15.06
C LYS A 113 5.63 -9.25 -13.75
N LEU A 114 5.86 -9.94 -12.64
CA LEU A 114 5.40 -9.53 -11.32
C LEU A 114 6.57 -9.48 -10.35
N ILE A 115 6.49 -8.57 -9.40
CA ILE A 115 7.42 -8.45 -8.28
C ILE A 115 6.58 -8.51 -7.01
N VAL A 116 6.97 -9.35 -6.06
CA VAL A 116 6.27 -9.57 -4.80
C VAL A 116 7.15 -9.21 -3.62
N ASP A 117 6.56 -8.55 -2.62
CA ASP A 117 7.19 -8.31 -1.33
C ASP A 117 6.13 -8.24 -0.23
N SER A 118 6.53 -8.55 0.99
CA SER A 118 5.64 -8.42 2.15
C SER A 118 5.88 -7.08 2.85
N THR A 119 4.81 -6.46 3.31
CA THR A 119 4.87 -5.28 4.17
C THR A 119 4.13 -5.55 5.48
N CYS A 120 4.58 -4.90 6.55
CA CYS A 120 4.09 -5.17 7.91
C CYS A 120 3.48 -3.93 8.53
N ILE A 121 2.26 -4.04 9.07
CA ILE A 121 1.55 -2.95 9.75
C ILE A 121 1.72 -3.17 11.25
N ALA A 122 2.40 -2.25 11.93
CA ALA A 122 2.72 -2.41 13.34
C ALA A 122 1.44 -2.41 14.18
N ILE A 123 1.39 -3.25 15.20
CA ILE A 123 0.28 -3.29 16.18
C ILE A 123 0.82 -3.10 17.60
N PRO A 124 0.01 -2.67 18.58
CA PRO A 124 0.42 -2.70 19.97
C PRO A 124 0.75 -4.12 20.42
N GLU A 125 1.52 -4.25 21.49
CA GLU A 125 1.78 -5.55 22.10
C GLU A 125 0.48 -6.23 22.52
N PRO A 126 0.19 -7.45 22.02
CA PRO A 126 -0.98 -8.19 22.44
C PRO A 126 -0.93 -8.58 23.92
N HIS A 127 -2.09 -8.56 24.58
CA HIS A 127 -2.23 -8.93 25.99
C HIS A 127 -1.99 -10.42 26.22
N GLU A 128 -2.46 -11.28 25.30
CA GLU A 128 -2.37 -12.73 25.42
C GLU A 128 -1.04 -13.28 24.89
N ALA A 129 -0.46 -14.26 25.60
CA ALA A 129 0.83 -14.84 25.24
C ALA A 129 0.81 -15.57 23.89
N GLU A 130 -0.33 -16.17 23.55
CA GLU A 130 -0.53 -16.82 22.25
C GLU A 130 -0.56 -15.80 21.10
N GLN A 131 -1.33 -14.72 21.28
CA GLN A 131 -1.36 -13.62 20.31
C GLN A 131 0.04 -12.98 20.14
N ARG A 132 0.81 -12.78 21.22
CA ARG A 132 2.19 -12.28 21.11
C ARG A 132 3.05 -13.15 20.20
N ARG A 133 2.94 -14.48 20.30
CA ARG A 133 3.68 -15.40 19.42
C ARG A 133 3.21 -15.30 17.97
N ALA A 134 1.89 -15.26 17.75
CA ALA A 134 1.32 -15.18 16.41
C ALA A 134 1.69 -13.87 15.71
N TYR A 135 1.57 -12.73 16.39
CA TYR A 135 1.85 -11.43 15.78
C TYR A 135 3.34 -11.07 15.76
N TYR A 136 4.22 -11.87 16.34
CA TYR A 136 5.63 -11.54 16.47
C TYR A 136 6.28 -11.30 15.10
N HIS A 137 6.86 -10.12 14.95
CA HIS A 137 7.64 -9.72 13.79
C HIS A 137 8.75 -8.77 14.22
N GLY A 138 9.96 -9.29 14.43
CA GLY A 138 11.08 -8.53 14.98
C GLY A 138 11.60 -7.36 14.13
N LYS A 139 11.10 -7.17 12.89
CA LYS A 139 11.39 -5.96 12.09
C LYS A 139 10.36 -4.85 12.28
N SER A 140 9.26 -5.12 12.99
CA SER A 140 8.23 -4.12 13.33
C SER A 140 8.73 -3.23 14.47
N PRO A 141 8.42 -1.92 14.49
CA PRO A 141 8.82 -1.02 15.58
C PRO A 141 8.29 -1.45 16.96
N THR A 142 7.21 -2.23 17.01
CA THR A 142 6.64 -2.77 18.25
C THR A 142 6.97 -4.25 18.47
N ASN A 143 7.76 -4.88 17.60
CA ASN A 143 7.94 -6.34 17.49
C ASN A 143 6.68 -7.13 17.15
N TYR A 144 5.55 -6.47 16.88
CA TYR A 144 4.29 -7.12 16.53
C TYR A 144 3.68 -6.46 15.29
N ALA A 145 3.12 -7.24 14.37
CA ALA A 145 2.52 -6.70 13.17
C ALA A 145 1.48 -7.63 12.54
N PHE A 146 0.56 -7.03 11.77
CA PHE A 146 -0.04 -7.72 10.64
C PHE A 146 0.96 -7.77 9.49
N LYS A 147 0.94 -8.85 8.71
CA LYS A 147 1.69 -8.99 7.48
C LYS A 147 0.75 -9.04 6.28
N VAL A 148 1.11 -8.33 5.21
CA VAL A 148 0.37 -8.31 3.94
C VAL A 148 1.36 -8.46 2.80
N GLN A 149 1.03 -9.29 1.82
CA GLN A 149 1.78 -9.39 0.57
C GLN A 149 1.21 -8.44 -0.47
N VAL A 150 2.11 -7.76 -1.19
CA VAL A 150 1.76 -6.89 -2.31
C VAL A 150 2.54 -7.37 -3.53
N ALA A 151 1.87 -7.46 -4.67
CA ALA A 151 2.49 -7.70 -5.96
C ALA A 151 2.27 -6.52 -6.90
N CYS A 152 3.33 -6.14 -7.61
CA CYS A 152 3.29 -5.11 -8.63
C CYS A 152 3.84 -5.59 -9.97
N ASP A 153 3.45 -4.91 -11.04
CA ASP A 153 4.05 -5.10 -12.37
C ASP A 153 5.28 -4.21 -12.57
N PHE A 154 5.94 -4.36 -13.73
CA PHE A 154 7.10 -3.54 -14.12
C PHE A 154 6.73 -2.11 -14.58
N HIS A 155 5.45 -1.77 -14.58
CA HIS A 155 4.97 -0.39 -14.69
C HIS A 155 4.72 0.24 -13.31
N HIS A 156 5.16 -0.44 -12.25
CA HIS A 156 5.04 -0.01 -10.86
C HIS A 156 3.58 0.17 -10.42
N GLN A 157 2.67 -0.61 -11.00
CA GLN A 157 1.27 -0.68 -10.59
C GLN A 157 1.08 -1.87 -9.65
N ILE A 158 0.36 -1.66 -8.55
CA ILE A 158 -0.07 -2.75 -7.68
C ILE A 158 -1.14 -3.55 -8.44
N VAL A 159 -0.95 -4.85 -8.60
CA VAL A 159 -1.90 -5.70 -9.34
C VAL A 159 -2.56 -6.74 -8.46
N HIS A 160 -1.99 -7.00 -7.28
CA HIS A 160 -2.55 -7.93 -6.31
C HIS A 160 -2.13 -7.55 -4.88
N VAL A 161 -3.03 -7.79 -3.93
CA VAL A 161 -2.82 -7.56 -2.49
C VAL A 161 -3.49 -8.72 -1.75
N SER A 162 -2.72 -9.42 -0.92
CA SER A 162 -3.26 -10.51 -0.10
C SER A 162 -4.21 -10.00 0.99
N ASP A 163 -4.89 -10.93 1.65
CA ASP A 163 -5.49 -10.66 2.96
C ASP A 163 -4.40 -10.41 4.01
N CYS A 164 -4.78 -9.92 5.19
CA CYS A 164 -3.88 -9.77 6.32
C CYS A 164 -3.60 -11.12 6.99
N TYR A 165 -2.34 -11.31 7.39
CA TYR A 165 -1.85 -12.47 8.11
C TYR A 165 -1.18 -12.04 9.42
N HIS A 166 -1.02 -12.98 10.34
CA HIS A 166 -0.24 -12.77 11.53
C HIS A 166 1.25 -12.50 11.19
N GLY A 167 1.94 -11.69 11.99
CA GLY A 167 3.32 -11.28 11.75
C GLY A 167 4.34 -12.42 11.68
N SER A 168 4.06 -13.54 12.35
CA SER A 168 4.91 -14.74 12.35
C SER A 168 4.79 -15.59 11.09
N VAL A 169 3.75 -15.39 10.26
CA VAL A 169 3.52 -16.19 9.05
C VAL A 169 4.65 -15.92 8.05
N HIS A 170 5.20 -16.98 7.47
CA HIS A 170 6.28 -16.87 6.49
C HIS A 170 5.77 -16.33 5.15
N ASP A 171 6.59 -15.52 4.48
CA ASP A 171 6.23 -14.84 3.24
C ASP A 171 5.83 -15.82 2.12
N ILE A 172 6.52 -16.97 2.04
CA ILE A 172 6.14 -18.06 1.12
C ILE A 172 4.77 -18.68 1.43
N THR A 173 4.40 -18.79 2.71
CA THR A 173 3.07 -19.29 3.10
C THR A 173 2.00 -18.32 2.62
N ILE A 174 2.22 -17.01 2.82
CA ILE A 174 1.31 -15.98 2.33
C ILE A 174 1.19 -16.06 0.80
N LEU A 175 2.28 -16.24 0.07
CA LEU A 175 2.22 -16.38 -1.39
C LEU A 175 1.34 -17.54 -1.85
N ARG A 176 1.43 -18.68 -1.17
CA ARG A 176 0.66 -19.88 -1.50
C ARG A 176 -0.81 -19.73 -1.19
N GLU A 177 -1.15 -18.96 -0.17
CA GLU A 177 -2.52 -18.77 0.30
C GLU A 177 -3.20 -17.51 -0.26
N SER A 178 -2.44 -16.58 -0.85
CA SER A 178 -2.96 -15.27 -1.30
C SER A 178 -3.79 -15.33 -2.59
N GLY A 179 -3.84 -16.48 -3.26
CA GLY A 179 -4.45 -16.66 -4.58
C GLY A 179 -3.62 -16.08 -5.74
N LEU A 180 -2.48 -15.43 -5.48
CA LEU A 180 -1.65 -14.84 -6.54
C LEU A 180 -1.17 -15.90 -7.56
N LEU A 181 -0.78 -17.07 -7.07
CA LEU A 181 -0.24 -18.15 -7.91
C LEU A 181 -1.26 -18.72 -8.89
N GLU A 182 -2.56 -18.55 -8.65
CA GLU A 182 -3.63 -18.98 -9.59
C GLU A 182 -3.58 -18.21 -10.91
N HIS A 183 -2.89 -17.07 -10.94
CA HIS A 183 -2.72 -16.20 -12.11
C HIS A 183 -1.35 -16.34 -12.78
N VAL A 184 -0.54 -17.29 -12.33
CA VAL A 184 0.87 -17.45 -12.73
C VAL A 184 1.02 -18.76 -13.51
N ASN A 185 1.79 -18.72 -14.59
CA ASN A 185 2.05 -19.85 -15.48
C ASN A 185 3.41 -19.67 -16.17
N ASP A 186 3.78 -20.53 -17.11
CA ASP A 186 5.08 -20.46 -17.81
C ASP A 186 5.39 -19.09 -18.47
N SER A 187 4.37 -18.29 -18.81
CA SER A 187 4.54 -16.95 -19.38
C SER A 187 4.70 -15.82 -18.35
N VAL A 188 4.47 -16.12 -17.07
CA VAL A 188 4.46 -15.18 -15.95
C VAL A 188 5.28 -15.75 -14.80
N GLN A 189 6.42 -15.15 -14.52
CA GLN A 189 7.24 -15.43 -13.35
C GLN A 189 7.19 -14.25 -12.38
N ILE A 190 7.29 -14.57 -11.10
CA ILE A 190 7.33 -13.62 -9.99
C ILE A 190 8.79 -13.42 -9.57
N ILE A 191 9.17 -12.19 -9.30
CA ILE A 191 10.41 -11.86 -8.58
C ILE A 191 10.08 -11.68 -7.11
N GLY A 192 10.75 -12.43 -6.24
CA GLY A 192 10.61 -12.32 -4.79
C GLY A 192 11.95 -12.17 -4.09
N ASP A 193 11.88 -11.79 -2.81
CA ASP A 193 13.02 -11.87 -1.92
C ASP A 193 13.39 -13.33 -1.55
N LYS A 194 14.43 -13.52 -0.74
CA LYS A 194 14.87 -14.86 -0.33
C LYS A 194 13.86 -15.58 0.59
N GLY A 195 12.88 -14.87 1.15
CA GLY A 195 11.78 -15.44 1.92
C GLY A 195 10.80 -16.26 1.09
N TYR A 196 10.86 -16.13 -0.24
CA TYR A 196 10.03 -16.89 -1.21
C TYR A 196 10.75 -18.08 -1.84
N ILE A 197 11.95 -18.44 -1.37
CA ILE A 197 12.68 -19.61 -1.89
C ILE A 197 11.86 -20.89 -1.67
N GLY A 198 11.69 -21.68 -2.74
CA GLY A 198 10.98 -22.96 -2.70
C GLY A 198 9.65 -22.95 -3.43
N GLU A 199 9.33 -21.88 -4.17
CA GLU A 199 8.17 -21.78 -5.04
C GLU A 199 8.58 -21.80 -6.52
N GLU A 200 7.88 -22.59 -7.35
CA GLU A 200 8.32 -22.94 -8.71
C GLU A 200 8.40 -21.72 -9.63
N TYR A 201 7.38 -20.87 -9.59
CA TYR A 201 7.26 -19.69 -10.44
C TYR A 201 7.93 -18.44 -9.83
N VAL A 202 8.69 -18.59 -8.74
CA VAL A 202 9.35 -17.47 -8.08
C VAL A 202 10.86 -17.51 -8.29
N VAL A 203 11.36 -16.43 -8.88
CA VAL A 203 12.78 -16.18 -9.03
C VAL A 203 13.26 -15.30 -7.87
N THR A 204 14.32 -15.75 -7.20
CA THR A 204 14.91 -15.07 -6.04
C THR A 204 16.41 -14.87 -6.24
N PRO A 205 17.05 -13.90 -5.54
CA PRO A 205 18.49 -13.73 -5.62
C PRO A 205 19.26 -14.98 -5.20
N ARG A 206 20.25 -15.38 -6.00
CA ARG A 206 21.14 -16.53 -5.74
C ARG A 206 21.88 -16.34 -4.42
N LYS A 207 21.84 -17.38 -3.57
CA LYS A 207 22.59 -17.41 -2.30
C LYS A 207 24.06 -17.70 -2.56
N LYS A 208 24.93 -17.14 -1.71
CA LYS A 208 26.34 -17.50 -1.68
C LYS A 208 26.47 -18.99 -1.33
N PRO A 209 27.12 -19.81 -2.18
CA PRO A 209 27.33 -21.22 -1.86
C PRO A 209 28.26 -21.36 -0.64
N HIS A 210 28.11 -22.46 0.11
CA HIS A 210 28.97 -22.70 1.25
C HIS A 210 30.44 -22.83 0.81
N GLY A 211 31.35 -22.07 1.45
CA GLY A 211 32.78 -22.10 1.17
C GLY A 211 33.20 -21.55 -0.20
N ARG A 212 32.33 -20.88 -0.95
CA ARG A 212 32.66 -20.27 -2.25
C ARG A 212 32.12 -18.86 -2.36
N GLU A 213 32.77 -18.02 -3.17
CA GLU A 213 32.26 -16.70 -3.53
C GLU A 213 31.18 -16.80 -4.62
N LEU A 214 30.34 -15.76 -4.71
CA LEU A 214 29.44 -15.59 -5.85
C LEU A 214 30.26 -15.35 -7.11
N THR A 215 29.92 -16.04 -8.19
CA THR A 215 30.50 -15.78 -9.50
C THR A 215 30.09 -14.38 -10.00
N ASN A 216 30.79 -13.84 -10.99
CA ASN A 216 30.39 -12.57 -11.59
C ASN A 216 29.00 -12.64 -12.23
N GLU A 217 28.65 -13.80 -12.80
CA GLU A 217 27.31 -14.06 -13.34
C GLU A 217 26.23 -14.05 -12.23
N ASP A 218 26.50 -14.65 -11.07
CA ASP A 218 25.56 -14.60 -9.94
C ASP A 218 25.39 -13.17 -9.40
N LYS A 219 26.46 -12.38 -9.40
CA LYS A 219 26.41 -10.98 -8.97
C LYS A 219 25.59 -10.14 -9.93
N GLU A 220 25.79 -10.31 -11.24
CA GLU A 220 25.03 -9.60 -12.28
C GLU A 220 23.55 -10.00 -12.23
N PHE A 221 23.25 -11.28 -12.11
CA PHE A 221 21.89 -11.76 -11.92
C PHE A 221 21.23 -11.16 -10.67
N ASN A 222 21.93 -11.20 -9.53
CA ASN A 222 21.43 -10.59 -8.30
C ASN A 222 21.25 -9.08 -8.43
N TYR A 223 22.12 -8.39 -9.17
CA TYR A 223 21.99 -6.96 -9.44
C TYR A 223 20.70 -6.66 -10.19
N GLN A 224 20.40 -7.40 -11.26
CA GLN A 224 19.16 -7.25 -12.03
C GLN A 224 17.92 -7.53 -11.19
N ILE A 225 17.90 -8.63 -10.43
CA ILE A 225 16.78 -8.99 -9.55
C ILE A 225 16.58 -7.94 -8.45
N ASN A 226 17.65 -7.49 -7.79
CA ASN A 226 17.54 -6.48 -6.74
C ASN A 226 17.12 -5.11 -7.29
N SER A 227 17.58 -4.75 -8.49
CA SER A 227 17.15 -3.53 -9.18
C SER A 227 15.65 -3.56 -9.46
N ALA A 228 15.12 -4.67 -9.98
CA ALA A 228 13.68 -4.84 -10.17
C ALA A 228 12.91 -4.71 -8.84
N ARG A 229 13.41 -5.31 -7.76
CA ARG A 229 12.78 -5.25 -6.43
C ARG A 229 12.70 -3.85 -5.82
N ALA A 230 13.56 -2.91 -6.25
CA ALA A 230 13.44 -1.52 -5.79
C ALA A 230 12.05 -0.91 -6.10
N ALA A 231 11.37 -1.38 -7.15
CA ALA A 231 10.01 -0.98 -7.47
C ALA A 231 9.01 -1.29 -6.35
N ILE A 232 8.96 -2.55 -5.90
CA ILE A 232 8.01 -2.97 -4.86
C ILE A 232 8.37 -2.38 -3.49
N GLU A 233 9.66 -2.19 -3.22
CA GLU A 233 10.12 -1.51 -2.00
C GLU A 233 9.63 -0.05 -1.98
N ASN A 234 9.72 0.66 -3.11
CA ASN A 234 9.18 2.01 -3.25
C ASN A 234 7.65 2.06 -3.10
N ILE A 235 6.94 1.07 -3.63
CA ILE A 235 5.49 0.93 -3.45
C ILE A 235 5.16 0.72 -1.97
N ASN A 236 5.87 -0.18 -1.30
CA ASN A 236 5.70 -0.43 0.13
C ASN A 236 5.94 0.86 0.94
N GLN A 237 6.96 1.65 0.61
CA GLN A 237 7.17 2.96 1.23
C GLN A 237 6.02 3.93 0.95
N ARG A 238 5.46 3.96 -0.26
CA ARG A 238 4.29 4.79 -0.59
C ARG A 238 3.04 4.38 0.21
N LEU A 239 2.80 3.08 0.36
CA LEU A 239 1.73 2.57 1.23
C LEU A 239 1.93 3.05 2.67
N LYS A 240 3.17 3.05 3.18
CA LYS A 240 3.50 3.58 4.52
C LYS A 240 3.33 5.10 4.67
N THR A 241 3.16 5.86 3.59
CA THR A 241 2.78 7.28 3.69
C THR A 241 1.31 7.48 4.08
N TYR A 242 0.49 6.44 4.06
CA TYR A 242 -0.81 6.45 4.69
C TYR A 242 -0.61 6.11 6.17
N GLY A 243 -0.88 7.08 7.05
CA GLY A 243 -0.56 6.97 8.47
C GLY A 243 -1.15 5.73 9.14
N ILE A 244 -2.27 5.20 8.62
CA ILE A 244 -2.89 3.97 9.13
C ILE A 244 -2.03 2.72 8.90
N LEU A 245 -1.26 2.68 7.80
CA LEU A 245 -0.33 1.59 7.51
C LEU A 245 1.09 1.91 8.01
N GLY A 246 1.46 3.19 8.07
CA GLY A 246 2.77 3.67 8.50
C GLY A 246 2.98 3.72 10.02
N GLY A 247 1.90 3.97 10.78
CA GLY A 247 1.92 4.03 12.23
C GLY A 247 1.59 2.69 12.90
N VAL A 248 1.45 2.74 14.23
CA VAL A 248 0.93 1.63 15.02
C VAL A 248 -0.59 1.62 14.89
N TYR A 249 -1.16 0.53 14.38
CA TYR A 249 -2.60 0.36 14.26
C TYR A 249 -3.27 0.32 15.63
N ARG A 250 -4.31 1.15 15.80
CA ARG A 250 -5.05 1.39 17.04
C ARG A 250 -6.43 0.75 17.06
N GLY A 251 -6.79 -0.01 16.03
CA GLY A 251 -8.06 -0.71 15.97
C GLY A 251 -8.00 -2.10 16.60
N ASP A 252 -9.10 -2.84 16.49
CA ASP A 252 -9.19 -4.22 16.95
C ASP A 252 -8.24 -5.11 16.11
N ILE A 253 -7.33 -5.80 16.81
CA ILE A 253 -6.35 -6.67 16.16
C ILE A 253 -6.96 -8.03 15.76
N ASP A 254 -8.10 -8.41 16.33
CA ASP A 254 -8.77 -9.67 15.97
C ASP A 254 -9.66 -9.51 14.72
N ASP A 255 -9.95 -8.28 14.29
CA ASP A 255 -10.69 -7.97 13.06
C ASP A 255 -9.79 -7.91 11.82
N PHE A 256 -9.33 -9.09 11.38
CA PHE A 256 -8.52 -9.25 10.17
C PHE A 256 -9.23 -8.74 8.91
N HIS A 257 -10.55 -8.90 8.84
CA HIS A 257 -11.33 -8.48 7.68
C HIS A 257 -11.30 -6.97 7.51
N LYS A 258 -11.44 -6.20 8.60
CA LYS A 258 -11.35 -4.75 8.54
C LYS A 258 -9.97 -4.28 8.12
N MET A 259 -8.90 -4.82 8.70
CA MET A 259 -7.53 -4.43 8.31
C MET A 259 -7.23 -4.81 6.85
N THR A 260 -7.71 -5.97 6.41
CA THR A 260 -7.61 -6.41 5.02
C THR A 260 -8.28 -5.42 4.07
N ARG A 261 -9.53 -5.03 4.35
CA ARG A 261 -10.26 -4.05 3.54
C ARG A 261 -9.56 -2.70 3.51
N ILE A 262 -9.08 -2.23 4.66
CA ILE A 262 -8.31 -0.98 4.77
C ILE A 262 -7.07 -1.05 3.88
N THR A 263 -6.29 -2.12 3.97
CA THR A 263 -5.05 -2.25 3.22
C THR A 263 -5.31 -2.33 1.72
N LYS A 264 -6.31 -3.11 1.30
CA LYS A 264 -6.76 -3.21 -0.09
C LYS A 264 -7.23 -1.84 -0.64
N VAL A 265 -8.05 -1.10 0.13
CA VAL A 265 -8.49 0.25 -0.24
C VAL A 265 -7.31 1.22 -0.36
N VAL A 266 -6.39 1.22 0.62
CA VAL A 266 -5.21 2.08 0.57
C VAL A 266 -4.33 1.75 -0.64
N SER A 267 -4.16 0.47 -0.99
CA SER A 267 -3.44 0.06 -2.20
C SER A 267 -4.12 0.56 -3.47
N ALA A 268 -5.45 0.47 -3.57
CA ALA A 268 -6.20 1.02 -4.69
C ALA A 268 -6.03 2.55 -4.83
N LEU A 269 -6.14 3.28 -3.72
CA LEU A 269 -5.89 4.73 -3.69
C LEU A 269 -4.42 5.06 -4.03
N CYS A 270 -3.47 4.22 -3.64
CA CYS A 270 -2.07 4.33 -4.03
C CYS A 270 -1.90 4.18 -5.54
N ASN A 271 -2.56 3.21 -6.19
CA ASN A 271 -2.58 3.08 -7.65
C ASN A 271 -3.15 4.31 -8.35
N MET A 272 -4.27 4.87 -7.86
CA MET A 272 -4.81 6.13 -8.41
C MET A 272 -3.78 7.26 -8.36
N ASN A 273 -2.99 7.33 -7.29
CA ASN A 273 -1.93 8.32 -7.13
C ASN A 273 -0.72 8.00 -8.03
N LEU A 274 -0.31 6.73 -8.13
CA LEU A 274 0.78 6.27 -9.01
C LEU A 274 0.52 6.65 -10.48
N ASN A 275 -0.73 6.56 -10.93
CA ASN A 275 -1.13 7.00 -12.27
C ASN A 275 -0.95 8.51 -12.50
N LYS A 276 -1.04 9.32 -11.44
CA LYS A 276 -0.84 10.78 -11.50
C LYS A 276 0.62 11.18 -11.23
N HIS A 277 1.32 10.40 -10.40
CA HIS A 277 2.68 10.65 -9.94
C HIS A 277 3.48 9.34 -9.96
N PRO A 278 4.01 8.93 -11.13
CA PRO A 278 4.74 7.66 -11.27
C PRO A 278 5.94 7.56 -10.33
N VAL A 279 6.34 6.34 -9.98
CA VAL A 279 7.64 6.12 -9.32
C VAL A 279 8.73 6.53 -10.30
N ARG A 280 9.73 7.29 -9.83
CA ARG A 280 10.90 7.64 -10.65
C ARG A 280 11.57 6.33 -11.09
N LYS A 281 11.79 6.21 -12.40
CA LYS A 281 12.56 5.10 -12.99
C LYS A 281 14.02 5.20 -12.56
#